data_AF-A0A7V4E8S9-F1
#
_entry.id   AF-A0A7V4E8S9-F1
#
_cell.length_a   1.000
_cell.length_b   1.000
_cell.length_c   1.000
_cell.angle_alpha   90.00
_cell.angle_beta   90.00
_cell.angle_gamma   90.00
#
_symmetry.space_group_name_H-M   'P 1'
#
loop_
_entity.id
_entity.type
_entity.pdbx_description
1 polymer ?
#
loop_
_entity_poly.entity_id
_entity_poly.type
_entity_poly.pdbx_seq_one_letter_code
_entity_poly.pdbx_strand_id
1 'polypeptide(L)'
;MKKGENEVGNFEQAEGQEQKESKSEQESKKEEKPSSLREIREAVGEKEEYISEKIKKAIEEGKNFIEENGRLKRLKDYEFTVVISPDLGEKKEKELIDAIKDFIERKVGKIIYEKSEGEKELAYRIKKYDRGKFFYIEYKSTGRGEEELRKFLETEEYVLRYLIVRKEKIETKGHIWRAKMKKELSQ
;
A
#
# COMPACT_ATOMS: atom_id res chain seq x y z
N MET A 1 81.28 39.32 -37.44
CA MET A 1 80.43 39.36 -36.23
C MET A 1 79.85 37.97 -36.00
N LYS A 2 79.91 37.51 -34.74
CA LYS A 2 79.39 36.28 -34.07
C LYS A 2 78.35 35.45 -34.86
N LYS A 3 78.59 34.14 -35.08
CA LYS A 3 78.23 32.94 -34.24
C LYS A 3 76.71 32.75 -34.08
N GLY A 4 76.09 31.58 -34.23
CA GLY A 4 76.52 30.18 -34.39
C GLY A 4 75.45 29.38 -35.15
N GLU A 5 75.81 28.24 -35.77
CA GLU A 5 75.62 26.87 -35.25
C GLU A 5 74.13 26.45 -35.16
N ASN A 6 73.66 25.28 -35.59
CA ASN A 6 74.23 24.14 -36.32
C ASN A 6 73.06 23.22 -36.77
N GLU A 7 73.26 22.58 -37.91
CA GLU A 7 73.05 21.16 -38.26
C GLU A 7 71.82 20.38 -37.72
N VAL A 8 70.94 19.91 -38.61
CA VAL A 8 70.93 18.58 -39.29
C VAL A 8 70.57 17.42 -38.36
N GLY A 9 69.46 16.74 -38.69
CA GLY A 9 69.51 15.28 -38.81
C GLY A 9 68.80 14.45 -37.74
N ASN A 10 67.61 13.98 -38.12
CA ASN A 10 67.14 12.60 -38.07
C ASN A 10 67.02 11.87 -36.72
N PHE A 11 65.80 11.42 -36.39
CA PHE A 11 65.60 10.08 -35.82
C PHE A 11 64.15 9.62 -36.03
N GLU A 12 63.93 8.73 -37.01
CA GLU A 12 62.85 7.75 -36.94
C GLU A 12 63.06 6.85 -35.71
N GLN A 13 61.96 6.27 -35.22
CA GLN A 13 61.86 5.25 -34.17
C GLN A 13 61.67 5.77 -32.73
N ALA A 14 60.41 6.07 -32.38
CA ALA A 14 59.95 6.03 -30.99
C ALA A 14 58.46 5.63 -30.81
N GLU A 15 57.78 5.09 -31.84
CA GLU A 15 56.40 4.57 -31.70
C GLU A 15 56.31 3.20 -30.97
N GLY A 16 57.43 2.68 -30.45
CA GLY A 16 57.52 1.30 -29.97
C GLY A 16 57.61 1.07 -28.46
N GLN A 17 57.67 2.11 -27.60
CA GLN A 17 57.97 1.90 -26.17
C GLN A 17 57.05 2.60 -25.16
N GLU A 18 56.15 3.48 -25.56
CA GLU A 18 55.18 4.09 -24.61
C GLU A 18 53.96 3.20 -24.31
N GLN A 19 53.82 2.06 -25.01
CA GLN A 19 52.70 1.12 -24.83
C GLN A 19 52.98 -0.06 -23.88
N LYS A 20 54.13 -0.10 -23.19
CA LYS A 20 54.48 -1.22 -22.30
C LYS A 20 54.66 -0.89 -20.82
N GLU A 21 54.71 0.37 -20.41
CA GLU A 21 54.72 0.74 -18.98
C GLU A 21 53.34 1.12 -18.41
N SER A 22 52.30 1.23 -19.26
CA SER A 22 50.92 1.51 -18.83
C SER A 22 50.06 0.25 -18.63
N LYS A 23 50.67 -0.95 -18.66
CA LYS A 23 49.95 -2.25 -18.61
C LYS A 23 50.15 -3.06 -17.33
N SER A 24 50.95 -2.60 -16.36
CA SER A 24 51.21 -3.36 -15.12
C SER A 24 50.71 -2.69 -13.84
N GLU A 25 50.04 -1.52 -13.90
CA GLU A 25 49.49 -0.84 -12.72
C GLU A 25 47.95 -0.72 -12.70
N GLN A 26 47.26 -1.30 -13.69
CA GLN A 26 45.80 -1.30 -13.73
C GLN A 26 45.19 -2.69 -13.54
N GLU A 27 45.90 -3.57 -12.84
CA GLU A 27 45.40 -4.90 -12.44
C GLU A 27 45.24 -5.00 -10.93
N SER A 28 44.52 -4.04 -10.32
CA SER A 28 43.89 -4.24 -9.01
C SER A 28 42.80 -3.21 -8.69
N LYS A 29 41.88 -2.94 -9.62
CA LYS A 29 40.54 -2.50 -9.20
C LYS A 29 39.70 -3.77 -9.04
N LYS A 30 39.78 -4.40 -7.86
CA LYS A 30 38.71 -5.30 -7.44
C LYS A 30 37.43 -4.47 -7.48
N GLU A 31 36.54 -4.75 -8.43
CA GLU A 31 35.15 -4.34 -8.34
C GLU A 31 34.60 -4.98 -7.06
N GLU A 32 34.60 -4.22 -5.97
CA GLU A 32 33.96 -4.63 -4.74
C GLU A 32 32.47 -4.76 -5.04
N LYS A 33 31.99 -6.00 -5.09
CA LYS A 33 30.55 -6.27 -5.18
C LYS A 33 29.90 -5.63 -3.94
N PRO A 34 28.85 -4.84 -4.12
CA PRO A 34 28.24 -4.10 -3.03
C PRO A 34 27.84 -5.05 -1.90
N SER A 35 28.28 -4.71 -0.71
CA SER A 35 28.24 -5.56 0.48
C SER A 35 26.90 -5.47 1.22
N SER A 36 26.04 -4.53 0.81
CA SER A 36 24.72 -4.35 1.36
C SER A 36 23.68 -3.98 0.29
N LEU A 37 22.42 -4.35 0.54
CA LEU A 37 21.27 -4.01 -0.30
C LEU A 37 21.06 -2.49 -0.46
N ARG A 38 21.64 -1.67 0.41
CA ARG A 38 21.57 -0.20 0.35
C ARG A 38 22.47 0.37 -0.73
N GLU A 39 23.70 -0.14 -0.85
CA GLU A 39 24.68 0.28 -1.85
C GLU A 39 24.24 -0.05 -3.27
N ILE A 40 23.61 -1.22 -3.45
CA ILE A 40 22.98 -1.60 -4.74
C ILE A 40 21.89 -0.60 -5.13
N ARG A 41 21.13 -0.11 -4.15
CA ARG A 41 19.96 0.73 -4.37
C ARG A 41 20.31 2.16 -4.76
N GLU A 42 21.38 2.70 -4.17
CA GLU A 42 21.93 4.02 -4.52
C GLU A 42 22.65 4.00 -5.88
N ALA A 43 23.40 2.93 -6.19
CA ALA A 43 24.08 2.78 -7.48
C ALA A 43 23.09 2.64 -8.67
N VAL A 44 21.89 2.12 -8.43
CA VAL A 44 20.78 2.02 -9.40
C VAL A 44 19.99 3.34 -9.53
N GLY A 45 20.34 4.37 -8.75
CA GLY A 45 19.70 5.69 -8.83
C GLY A 45 18.33 5.78 -8.16
N GLU A 46 17.96 4.84 -7.29
CA GLU A 46 16.79 4.99 -6.43
C GLU A 46 17.15 5.91 -5.24
N LYS A 47 16.92 7.23 -5.39
CA LYS A 47 16.83 8.14 -4.23
C LYS A 47 15.70 7.66 -3.31
N GLU A 48 15.95 7.59 -2.01
CA GLU A 48 14.86 7.53 -1.01
C GLU A 48 14.08 8.86 -1.10
N GLU A 49 13.03 8.87 -1.92
CA GLU A 49 12.10 9.99 -2.00
C GLU A 49 11.51 10.26 -0.62
N TYR A 50 11.74 11.48 -0.13
CA TYR A 50 11.30 11.99 1.15
C TYR A 50 9.78 11.84 1.27
N ILE A 51 9.31 11.38 2.44
CA ILE A 51 7.90 11.02 2.66
C ILE A 51 6.96 12.14 2.22
N SER A 52 7.34 13.42 2.31
CA SER A 52 6.47 14.54 1.92
C SER A 52 6.29 14.77 0.40
N GLU A 53 7.12 14.19 -0.47
CA GLU A 53 7.00 14.33 -1.94
C GLU A 53 6.02 13.32 -2.53
N LYS A 54 6.03 12.08 -2.02
CA LYS A 54 4.99 11.08 -2.29
C LYS A 54 3.61 11.55 -1.86
N ILE A 55 3.56 12.39 -0.84
CA ILE A 55 2.35 13.00 -0.30
C ILE A 55 1.81 14.06 -1.26
N LYS A 56 2.66 14.95 -1.77
CA LYS A 56 2.26 15.96 -2.76
C LYS A 56 1.75 15.32 -4.07
N LYS A 57 2.36 14.22 -4.51
CA LYS A 57 1.92 13.46 -5.70
C LYS A 57 0.61 12.69 -5.49
N ALA A 58 0.43 12.03 -4.34
CA ALA A 58 -0.84 11.40 -3.97
C ALA A 58 -1.98 12.42 -3.76
N ILE A 59 -1.63 13.69 -3.53
CA ILE A 59 -2.55 14.81 -3.41
C ILE A 59 -3.10 15.29 -4.76
N GLU A 60 -2.30 15.22 -5.82
CA GLU A 60 -2.67 15.57 -7.21
C GLU A 60 -3.54 14.49 -7.89
N GLU A 61 -3.43 13.22 -7.48
CA GLU A 61 -4.06 12.07 -8.16
C GLU A 61 -5.44 11.62 -7.60
N GLY A 62 -6.02 12.30 -6.61
CA GLY A 62 -7.37 11.97 -6.06
C GLY A 62 -7.34 11.06 -4.81
N LYS A 63 -7.17 11.70 -3.66
CA LYS A 63 -6.63 11.18 -2.39
C LYS A 63 -7.42 10.04 -1.70
N ASN A 64 -6.74 8.92 -1.46
CA ASN A 64 -7.11 7.87 -0.49
C ASN A 64 -6.26 7.90 0.79
N PHE A 65 -5.90 9.10 1.29
CA PHE A 65 -5.10 9.27 2.50
C PHE A 65 -5.66 10.38 3.39
N ILE A 66 -5.56 10.21 4.71
CA ILE A 66 -5.84 11.24 5.72
C ILE A 66 -4.61 11.47 6.58
N GLU A 67 -4.39 12.71 7.01
CA GLU A 67 -3.37 13.07 7.98
C GLU A 67 -3.96 12.97 9.39
N GLU A 68 -3.35 12.14 10.24
CA GLU A 68 -3.76 11.93 11.63
C GLU A 68 -2.51 11.92 12.51
N ASN A 69 -2.46 12.81 13.52
CA ASN A 69 -1.32 12.97 14.44
C ASN A 69 0.03 13.17 13.72
N GLY A 70 0.05 13.98 12.66
CA GLY A 70 1.25 14.28 11.87
C GLY A 70 1.77 13.10 11.03
N ARG A 71 0.98 12.03 10.88
CA ARG A 71 1.28 10.88 10.03
C ARG A 71 0.19 10.69 9.00
N LEU A 72 0.58 10.38 7.76
CA LEU A 72 -0.39 9.96 6.78
C LEU A 72 -0.82 8.51 6.98
N LYS A 73 -2.12 8.29 6.90
CA LYS A 73 -2.74 6.98 6.88
C LYS A 73 -3.55 6.79 5.61
N ARG A 74 -3.44 5.60 5.04
CA ARG A 74 -4.24 5.21 3.89
C ARG A 74 -5.68 4.91 4.31
N LEU A 75 -6.64 5.50 3.61
CA LEU A 75 -8.05 5.11 3.68
C LEU A 75 -8.24 3.80 2.91
N LYS A 76 -8.96 2.88 3.54
CA LYS A 76 -9.31 1.58 3.02
C LYS A 76 -10.84 1.49 2.98
N ASP A 77 -11.36 0.86 1.95
CA ASP A 77 -12.78 0.55 1.86
C ASP A 77 -13.07 -0.72 2.70
N TYR A 78 -14.17 -0.69 3.43
CA TYR A 78 -14.67 -1.80 4.22
C TYR A 78 -16.13 -2.04 3.88
N GLU A 79 -16.50 -3.32 3.91
CA GLU A 79 -17.86 -3.79 3.92
C GLU A 79 -18.20 -4.30 5.31
N PHE A 80 -19.37 -3.93 5.77
CA PHE A 80 -19.92 -4.40 7.01
C PHE A 80 -21.30 -4.95 6.77
N THR A 81 -21.54 -6.15 7.29
CA THR A 81 -22.86 -6.76 7.31
C THR A 81 -23.20 -7.14 8.74
N VAL A 82 -24.38 -6.76 9.19
CA VAL A 82 -24.92 -7.16 10.49
C VAL A 82 -26.25 -7.87 10.30
N VAL A 83 -26.41 -8.94 11.06
CA VAL A 83 -27.64 -9.73 11.16
C VAL A 83 -28.22 -9.49 12.54
N ILE A 84 -29.41 -8.91 12.60
CA ILE A 84 -30.11 -8.64 13.85
C ILE A 84 -31.30 -9.59 14.04
N SER A 85 -31.76 -9.70 15.28
CA SER A 85 -32.92 -10.52 15.65
C SER A 85 -34.17 -10.12 14.85
N PRO A 86 -34.94 -11.08 14.30
CA PRO A 86 -36.17 -10.79 13.56
C PRO A 86 -37.29 -10.24 14.46
N ASP A 87 -37.28 -10.58 15.76
CA ASP A 87 -38.29 -10.15 16.74
C ASP A 87 -38.16 -8.67 17.12
N LEU A 88 -37.12 -7.99 16.64
CA LEU A 88 -36.90 -6.59 16.92
C LEU A 88 -37.94 -5.75 16.18
N GLY A 89 -38.77 -5.01 16.92
CA GLY A 89 -39.71 -4.06 16.34
C GLY A 89 -39.00 -2.93 15.61
N GLU A 90 -39.64 -2.39 14.57
CA GLU A 90 -39.05 -1.40 13.65
C GLU A 90 -38.40 -0.20 14.35
N LYS A 91 -39.00 0.29 15.44
CA LYS A 91 -38.44 1.40 16.23
C LYS A 91 -37.08 1.06 16.83
N LYS A 92 -36.97 -0.09 17.50
CA LYS A 92 -35.73 -0.55 18.14
C LYS A 92 -34.67 -0.96 17.12
N GLU A 93 -35.11 -1.53 16.01
CA GLU A 93 -34.26 -1.81 14.85
C GLU A 93 -33.60 -0.53 14.34
N LYS A 94 -34.39 0.51 14.11
CA LYS A 94 -33.85 1.80 13.66
C LYS A 94 -32.89 2.40 14.69
N GLU A 95 -33.25 2.39 15.98
CA GLU A 95 -32.39 2.87 17.06
C GLU A 95 -31.03 2.16 17.09
N LEU A 96 -31.03 0.83 16.92
CA LEU A 96 -29.79 0.03 16.89
C LEU A 96 -28.94 0.34 15.65
N ILE A 97 -29.57 0.43 14.47
CA ILE A 97 -28.84 0.73 13.23
C ILE A 97 -28.27 2.15 13.26
N ASP A 98 -29.04 3.13 13.74
CA ASP A 98 -28.56 4.51 13.90
C ASP A 98 -27.41 4.57 14.91
N ALA A 99 -27.48 3.83 16.02
CA ALA A 99 -26.37 3.73 16.97
C ALA A 99 -25.10 3.12 16.36
N ILE A 100 -25.23 2.08 15.53
CA ILE A 100 -24.10 1.49 14.79
C ILE A 100 -23.52 2.50 13.80
N LYS A 101 -24.35 3.22 13.05
CA LYS A 101 -23.92 4.25 12.10
C LYS A 101 -23.18 5.38 12.79
N ASP A 102 -23.74 5.91 13.88
CA ASP A 102 -23.12 6.96 14.69
C ASP A 102 -21.77 6.49 15.25
N PHE A 103 -21.67 5.23 15.68
CA PHE A 103 -20.41 4.66 16.14
C PHE A 103 -19.37 4.66 15.03
N ILE A 104 -19.75 4.20 13.84
CA ILE A 104 -18.86 4.17 12.66
C ILE A 104 -18.38 5.58 12.34
N GLU A 105 -19.29 6.55 12.20
CA GLU A 105 -18.97 7.92 11.83
C GLU A 105 -18.08 8.64 12.85
N ARG A 106 -18.27 8.38 14.14
CA ARG A 106 -17.52 9.05 15.20
C ARG A 106 -16.14 8.45 15.46
N LYS A 107 -16.00 7.12 15.35
CA LYS A 107 -14.81 6.41 15.85
C LYS A 107 -14.05 5.62 14.79
N VAL A 108 -14.71 5.20 13.73
CA VAL A 108 -14.16 4.24 12.78
C VAL A 108 -13.78 4.92 11.47
N GLY A 109 -14.70 5.65 10.84
CA GLY A 109 -14.50 6.19 9.52
C GLY A 109 -15.76 6.84 8.94
N LYS A 110 -15.80 7.02 7.63
CA LYS A 110 -16.91 7.67 6.93
C LYS A 110 -17.76 6.65 6.18
N ILE A 111 -19.07 6.65 6.40
CA ILE A 111 -20.01 5.82 5.65
C ILE A 111 -20.11 6.32 4.20
N ILE A 112 -20.12 5.40 3.26
CA ILE A 112 -20.20 5.63 1.82
C ILE A 112 -21.57 5.19 1.29
N TYR A 113 -22.04 4.04 1.76
CA TYR A 113 -23.24 3.40 1.27
C TYR A 113 -23.90 2.59 2.38
N GLU A 114 -25.23 2.52 2.34
CA GLU A 114 -26.03 1.70 3.24
C GLU A 114 -27.19 1.05 2.50
N LYS A 115 -27.56 -0.15 2.96
CA LYS A 115 -28.64 -0.93 2.39
C LYS A 115 -29.27 -1.82 3.46
N SER A 116 -30.59 -1.74 3.59
CA SER A 116 -31.37 -2.74 4.32
C SER A 116 -31.83 -3.83 3.35
N GLU A 117 -31.55 -5.09 3.68
CA GLU A 117 -31.94 -6.23 2.84
C GLU A 117 -33.16 -6.99 3.40
N GLY A 118 -33.70 -6.53 4.52
CA GLY A 118 -34.86 -7.13 5.18
C GLY A 118 -34.57 -8.49 5.83
N GLU A 119 -35.64 -9.21 6.16
CA GLU A 119 -35.59 -10.52 6.80
C GLU A 119 -35.27 -11.63 5.81
N LYS A 120 -34.34 -12.52 6.17
CA LYS A 120 -33.93 -13.68 5.38
C LYS A 120 -33.76 -14.91 6.28
N GLU A 121 -33.94 -16.09 5.70
CA GLU A 121 -33.66 -17.37 6.36
C GLU A 121 -32.15 -17.59 6.52
N LEU A 122 -31.77 -18.11 7.69
CA LEU A 122 -30.40 -18.46 8.03
C LEU A 122 -30.15 -19.94 7.70
N ALA A 123 -28.95 -20.26 7.22
CA ALA A 123 -28.56 -21.64 6.91
C ALA A 123 -28.59 -22.58 8.13
N TYR A 124 -28.44 -22.02 9.33
CA TYR A 124 -28.55 -22.73 10.60
C TYR A 124 -28.99 -21.78 11.71
N ARG A 125 -29.45 -22.35 12.81
CA ARG A 125 -30.02 -21.60 13.93
C ARG A 125 -28.93 -20.84 14.70
N ILE A 126 -29.10 -19.52 14.88
CA ILE A 126 -28.21 -18.65 15.66
C ILE A 126 -28.99 -18.06 16.84
N LYS A 127 -28.52 -18.23 18.08
CA LYS A 127 -29.24 -17.76 19.29
C LYS A 127 -30.74 -18.15 19.32
N LYS A 128 -31.07 -19.35 18.82
CA LYS A 128 -32.45 -19.86 18.65
C LYS A 128 -33.29 -19.17 17.55
N TYR A 129 -32.70 -18.43 16.64
CA TYR A 129 -33.37 -17.88 15.46
C TYR A 129 -32.98 -18.61 14.17
N ASP A 130 -33.97 -18.92 13.34
CA ASP A 130 -33.84 -19.46 11.98
C ASP A 130 -33.90 -18.38 10.90
N ARG A 131 -34.29 -17.15 11.27
CA ARG A 131 -34.36 -15.97 10.41
C ARG A 131 -33.60 -14.81 11.05
N GLY A 132 -33.21 -13.83 10.24
CA GLY A 132 -32.57 -12.60 10.71
C GLY A 132 -32.72 -11.47 9.71
N LYS A 133 -32.71 -10.23 10.20
CA LYS A 133 -32.76 -9.03 9.34
C LYS A 133 -31.35 -8.58 9.00
N PHE A 134 -31.08 -8.37 7.72
CA PHE A 134 -29.75 -8.08 7.19
C PHE A 134 -29.58 -6.59 6.88
N PHE A 135 -28.48 -6.02 7.37
CA PHE A 135 -28.07 -4.65 7.06
C PHE A 135 -26.65 -4.64 6.54
N TYR A 136 -26.43 -3.87 5.49
CA TYR A 136 -25.17 -3.72 4.81
C TYR A 136 -24.73 -2.26 4.82
N ILE A 137 -23.46 -2.02 5.15
CA ILE A 137 -22.84 -0.69 5.18
C ILE A 137 -21.47 -0.79 4.52
N GLU A 138 -21.18 0.13 3.62
CA GLU A 138 -19.82 0.38 3.14
C GLU A 138 -19.27 1.63 3.80
N TYR A 139 -18.04 1.58 4.28
CA TYR A 139 -17.39 2.73 4.89
C TYR A 139 -15.89 2.78 4.57
N LYS A 140 -15.34 4.00 4.57
CA LYS A 140 -13.91 4.28 4.43
C LYS A 140 -13.30 4.51 5.79
N SER A 141 -12.28 3.74 6.14
CA SER A 141 -11.56 3.87 7.40
C SER A 141 -10.05 3.69 7.22
N THR A 142 -9.26 4.28 8.11
CA THR A 142 -7.84 3.98 8.25
C THR A 142 -7.57 2.64 8.95
N GLY A 143 -8.61 1.97 9.45
CA GLY A 143 -8.55 0.79 10.31
C GLY A 143 -8.56 1.11 11.81
N ARG A 144 -8.78 2.38 12.18
CA ARG A 144 -8.97 2.79 13.57
C ARG A 144 -10.37 2.39 14.05
N GLY A 145 -10.51 2.08 15.34
CA GLY A 145 -11.82 1.89 16.00
C GLY A 145 -12.53 0.58 15.66
N GLU A 146 -11.96 -0.27 14.79
CA GLU A 146 -12.57 -1.55 14.39
C GLU A 146 -12.72 -2.51 15.58
N GLU A 147 -11.72 -2.59 16.46
CA GLU A 147 -11.81 -3.42 17.66
C GLU A 147 -12.90 -2.92 18.63
N GLU A 148 -13.05 -1.60 18.77
CA GLU A 148 -14.11 -1.03 19.61
C GLU A 148 -15.49 -1.27 18.99
N LEU A 149 -15.62 -1.20 17.67
CA LEU A 149 -16.86 -1.53 16.97
C LEU A 149 -17.24 -3.00 17.21
N ARG A 150 -16.28 -3.92 17.15
CA ARG A 150 -16.51 -5.35 17.45
C ARG A 150 -17.01 -5.55 18.88
N LYS A 151 -16.37 -4.91 19.86
CA LYS A 151 -16.80 -4.96 21.27
C LYS A 151 -18.20 -4.38 21.48
N PHE A 152 -18.51 -3.28 20.82
CA PHE A 152 -19.84 -2.69 20.84
C PHE A 152 -20.89 -3.68 20.30
N LEU A 153 -20.66 -4.25 19.11
CA LEU A 153 -21.57 -5.22 18.49
C LEU A 153 -21.72 -6.52 19.30
N GLU A 154 -20.68 -6.96 20.00
CA GLU A 154 -20.74 -8.13 20.89
C GLU A 154 -21.55 -7.87 22.17
N THR A 155 -21.62 -6.61 22.61
CA THR A 155 -22.42 -6.20 23.78
C THR A 155 -23.91 -6.11 23.45
N GLU A 156 -24.25 -5.84 22.18
CA GLU A 156 -25.63 -5.74 21.72
C GLU A 156 -26.30 -7.12 21.62
N GLU A 157 -27.26 -7.38 22.51
CA GLU A 157 -27.93 -8.68 22.61
C GLU A 157 -28.65 -9.10 21.32
N TYR A 158 -29.23 -8.11 20.63
CA TYR A 158 -30.02 -8.27 19.41
C TYR A 158 -29.18 -8.51 18.15
N VAL A 159 -27.85 -8.34 18.22
CA VAL A 159 -26.95 -8.71 17.13
C VAL A 159 -26.73 -10.23 17.16
N LEU A 160 -27.15 -10.90 16.09
CA LEU A 160 -26.97 -12.36 15.94
C LEU A 160 -25.59 -12.68 15.39
N ARG A 161 -25.17 -11.93 14.37
CA ARG A 161 -23.89 -12.11 13.68
C ARG A 161 -23.49 -10.81 13.01
N TYR A 162 -22.19 -10.60 12.86
CA TYR A 162 -21.68 -9.53 12.04
C TYR A 162 -20.45 -10.00 11.26
N LEU A 163 -20.16 -9.32 10.16
CA LEU A 163 -18.98 -9.54 9.34
C LEU A 163 -18.44 -8.18 8.91
N ILE A 164 -17.17 -7.92 9.21
CA ILE A 164 -16.43 -6.76 8.72
C ILE A 164 -15.36 -7.31 7.78
N VAL A 165 -15.42 -6.89 6.52
CA VAL A 165 -14.49 -7.28 5.46
C VAL A 165 -13.82 -6.03 4.93
N ARG A 166 -12.50 -6.06 4.78
CA ARG A 166 -11.80 -5.02 4.06
C ARG A 166 -11.94 -5.28 2.56
N LYS A 167 -12.51 -4.34 1.81
CA LYS A 167 -12.54 -4.34 0.33
C LYS A 167 -11.13 -4.10 -0.16
N GLU A 168 -10.35 -5.17 -0.27
CA GLU A 168 -8.99 -5.09 -0.81
C GLU A 168 -8.99 -5.55 -2.27
N LYS A 169 -8.62 -4.64 -3.17
CA LYS A 169 -7.74 -5.01 -4.29
C LYS A 169 -6.31 -4.75 -3.82
N ILE A 170 -5.64 -5.80 -3.37
CA ILE A 170 -4.19 -5.77 -3.12
C ILE A 170 -3.50 -5.77 -4.48
N GLU A 171 -3.34 -4.62 -5.10
CA GLU A 171 -2.30 -4.45 -6.13
C GLU A 171 -1.00 -4.04 -5.43
N THR A 172 -0.35 -4.99 -4.74
CA THR A 172 1.05 -4.81 -4.36
C THR A 172 1.90 -4.74 -5.64
N LYS A 173 3.03 -4.04 -5.61
CA LYS A 173 3.99 -4.04 -6.75
C LYS A 173 4.28 -5.47 -7.25
N GLY A 174 4.35 -6.45 -6.34
CA GLY A 174 4.49 -7.88 -6.67
C GLY A 174 3.24 -8.56 -7.24
N HIS A 175 2.02 -8.11 -6.95
CA HIS A 175 0.80 -8.59 -7.63
C HIS A 175 0.68 -8.03 -9.04
N ILE A 176 0.98 -6.74 -9.24
CA ILE A 176 0.99 -6.11 -10.56
C ILE A 176 2.06 -6.77 -11.44
N TRP A 177 3.26 -7.01 -10.90
CA TRP A 177 4.33 -7.72 -11.59
C TRP A 177 3.91 -9.15 -11.97
N ARG A 178 3.33 -9.93 -11.04
CA ARG A 178 2.84 -11.30 -11.32
C ARG A 178 1.69 -11.34 -12.34
N ALA A 179 0.77 -10.38 -12.29
CA ALA A 179 -0.33 -10.28 -13.25
C ALA A 179 0.19 -9.91 -14.66
N LYS A 180 1.16 -8.98 -14.73
CA LYS A 180 1.85 -8.62 -15.97
C LYS A 180 2.61 -9.83 -16.55
N MET A 181 3.40 -10.53 -15.73
CA MET A 181 4.14 -11.73 -16.15
C MET A 181 3.22 -12.87 -16.61
N LYS A 182 2.09 -13.13 -15.92
CA LYS A 182 1.11 -14.16 -16.36
C LYS A 182 0.50 -13.85 -17.73
N LYS A 183 0.27 -12.58 -18.03
CA LYS A 183 -0.29 -12.15 -19.31
C LYS A 183 0.74 -12.27 -20.43
N GLU A 184 2.01 -11.95 -20.15
CA GLU A 184 3.12 -12.12 -21.08
C GLU A 184 3.49 -13.60 -21.32
N LEU A 185 3.33 -14.49 -20.33
CA LEU A 185 3.58 -15.94 -20.49
C LEU A 185 2.45 -16.72 -21.19
N SER A 186 1.26 -16.11 -21.32
CA SER A 186 0.07 -16.73 -21.93
C SER A 186 -0.13 -16.30 -23.39
N GLN A 187 0.76 -15.47 -23.92
CA GLN A 187 0.88 -15.10 -25.34
C GLN A 187 1.98 -15.92 -26.00
#